data_AF-A0AAV0Z2T0-F1
#
_entry.id   AF-A0AAV0Z2T0-F1
#
_cell.length_a   1.000
_cell.length_b   1.000
_cell.length_c   1.000
_cell.angle_alpha   90.00
_cell.angle_beta   90.00
_cell.angle_gamma   90.00
#
_symmetry.space_group_name_H-M   'P 1'
#
loop_
_entity.id
_entity.type
_entity.pdbx_description
1 polymer ?
#
loop_
_entity_poly.entity_id
_entity_poly.type
_entity_poly.pdbx_seq_one_letter_code
_entity_poly.pdbx_strand_id
1 'polypeptide(L)'
;MVESIKIIQQALEGIPGEPYENFEIRCFDREKEPEWNDFEYRFIGKKSSPTFELPKQELYVRVEAPKGELGIFLIGDQNGFPWRWKIRPPGFINLQILPQLVKRMKLADIMTILVQDINSFSGLESFKEVYGILWILVPILILILGITISVLAIVWLEREISAGVQQRIGPEYAGPFGILQALADGTKLLFKENLIPSRGDIRLFSIGPSISIISILISYSVIPFGYNFVLSDFKIGVFLWIAISSIAPIGLLMSGYGSNNKYSFLGGLRAAAQSISYEIPLTLCVLSISLRAIR
;
A
#
# COMPACT_ATOMS: atom_id res chain seq x y z
N MET A 1 20.84 9.35 -28.99
CA MET A 1 22.03 8.85 -28.26
C MET A 1 23.26 9.74 -28.43
N VAL A 2 23.56 10.22 -29.66
CA VAL A 2 24.75 11.07 -29.91
C VAL A 2 24.70 12.42 -29.16
N GLU A 3 23.52 13.02 -29.01
CA GLU A 3 23.35 14.28 -28.27
C GLU A 3 23.54 14.11 -26.76
N SER A 4 23.16 12.96 -26.20
CA SER A 4 23.32 12.65 -24.77
C SER A 4 24.79 12.52 -24.38
N ILE A 5 25.62 11.95 -25.27
CA ILE A 5 27.07 11.82 -25.07
C ILE A 5 27.75 13.19 -25.14
N LYS A 6 27.29 14.08 -26.02
CA LYS A 6 27.80 15.47 -26.10
C LYS A 6 27.53 16.28 -24.84
N ILE A 7 26.36 16.10 -24.21
CA ILE A 7 26.03 16.78 -22.95
C ILE A 7 26.93 16.28 -21.82
N ILE A 8 27.22 14.98 -21.77
CA ILE A 8 28.13 14.39 -20.78
C ILE A 8 29.57 14.84 -21.02
N GLN A 9 30.02 14.94 -22.27
CA GLN A 9 31.35 15.46 -22.59
C GLN A 9 31.50 16.95 -22.28
N GLN A 10 30.47 17.77 -22.55
CA GLN A 10 30.45 19.18 -22.13
C GLN A 10 30.49 19.33 -20.61
N ALA A 11 29.82 18.44 -19.88
CA ALA A 11 29.87 18.44 -18.42
C ALA A 11 31.25 18.01 -17.88
N LEU A 12 31.95 17.11 -18.58
CA LEU A 12 33.32 16.69 -18.23
C LEU A 12 34.36 17.78 -18.52
N GLU A 13 34.21 18.55 -19.61
CA GLU A 13 35.12 19.64 -19.96
C GLU A 13 35.09 20.82 -18.97
N GLY A 14 34.00 20.97 -18.21
CA GLY A 14 33.84 22.02 -17.20
C GLY A 14 34.43 21.68 -15.82
N ILE A 15 34.96 20.46 -15.62
CA ILE A 15 35.51 20.03 -14.34
C ILE A 15 37.02 20.38 -14.31
N PRO A 16 37.50 21.20 -13.36
CA PRO A 16 38.92 21.52 -13.26
C PRO A 16 39.74 20.24 -12.99
N GLY A 17 40.69 19.98 -13.88
CA GLY A 17 41.52 18.76 -13.88
C GLY A 17 42.68 18.80 -12.88
N GLU A 18 42.36 18.90 -11.59
CA GLU A 18 43.29 18.52 -10.53
C GLU A 18 42.98 17.11 -10.00
N PRO A 19 43.95 16.39 -9.39
CA PRO A 19 43.67 15.14 -8.72
C PRO A 19 42.63 15.41 -7.63
N TYR A 20 41.40 14.93 -7.79
CA TYR A 20 40.43 14.98 -6.70
C TYR A 20 40.88 13.95 -5.65
N GLU A 21 41.42 14.42 -4.53
CA GLU A 21 41.53 13.59 -3.33
C GLU A 21 40.13 13.53 -2.70
N ASN A 22 39.49 12.36 -2.80
CA ASN A 22 38.27 12.08 -2.07
C ASN A 22 38.64 11.85 -0.59
N PHE A 23 38.72 12.92 0.19
CA PHE A 23 39.08 12.87 1.62
C PHE A 23 37.98 12.25 2.52
N GLU A 24 36.83 11.88 1.97
CA GLU A 24 35.76 11.19 2.70
C GLU A 24 35.54 9.76 2.20
N ILE A 25 36.58 8.93 2.23
CA ILE A 25 36.39 7.49 2.39
C ILE A 25 36.28 7.23 3.89
N ARG A 26 35.06 7.26 4.42
CA ARG A 26 34.79 6.72 5.75
C ARG A 26 34.70 5.20 5.62
N CYS A 27 35.84 4.51 5.78
CA CYS A 27 35.84 3.07 6.01
C CYS A 27 35.03 2.79 7.29
N PHE A 28 33.93 2.04 7.17
CA PHE A 28 33.32 1.44 8.33
C PHE A 28 34.24 0.32 8.82
N ASP A 29 34.67 0.40 10.08
CA ASP A 29 35.42 -0.68 10.71
C ASP A 29 34.60 -1.97 10.64
N ARG A 30 35.27 -3.09 10.32
CA ARG A 30 34.66 -4.42 10.41
C ARG A 30 34.22 -4.65 11.86
N GLU A 31 32.93 -4.95 12.07
CA GLU A 31 32.45 -5.46 13.35
C GLU A 31 33.25 -6.70 13.75
N LYS A 32 33.74 -6.73 14.99
CA LYS A 32 34.45 -7.88 15.56
C LYS A 32 33.45 -9.01 15.80
N GLU A 33 33.75 -10.21 15.32
CA GLU A 33 33.08 -11.42 15.81
C GLU A 33 33.30 -11.50 17.34
N PRO A 34 32.25 -11.63 18.16
CA PRO A 34 32.40 -11.55 19.62
C PRO A 34 33.14 -12.78 20.15
N GLU A 35 34.21 -12.54 20.92
CA GLU A 35 34.94 -13.58 21.63
C GLU A 35 34.12 -14.12 22.80
N TRP A 36 34.23 -15.42 23.07
CA TRP A 36 33.49 -16.18 24.10
C TRP A 36 33.68 -15.70 25.56
N ASN A 37 34.43 -14.60 25.76
CA ASN A 37 34.76 -13.99 27.05
C ASN A 37 34.38 -12.49 27.13
N ASP A 38 33.63 -11.97 26.15
CA ASP A 38 33.20 -10.57 26.15
C ASP A 38 32.11 -10.30 27.20
N PHE A 39 32.06 -9.06 27.66
CA PHE A 39 31.29 -8.61 28.82
C PHE A 39 29.77 -8.84 28.68
N GLU A 40 29.26 -8.83 27.44
CA GLU A 40 27.87 -9.15 27.12
C GLU A 40 27.52 -10.65 27.26
N TYR A 41 28.50 -11.55 27.16
CA TYR A 41 28.30 -13.00 27.35
C TYR A 41 28.22 -13.41 28.83
N ARG A 42 28.61 -12.49 29.73
CA ARG A 42 28.65 -12.70 31.17
C ARG A 42 27.43 -12.10 31.88
N PHE A 43 26.24 -12.30 31.31
CA PHE A 43 24.98 -12.45 32.06
C PHE A 43 25.03 -13.71 32.99
N ILE A 44 26.14 -13.87 33.71
CA ILE A 44 26.30 -14.76 34.84
C ILE A 44 25.48 -14.14 35.96
N GLY A 45 24.31 -14.74 36.18
CA GLY A 45 23.55 -14.58 37.39
C GLY A 45 24.45 -14.78 38.61
N LYS A 46 24.46 -13.76 39.47
CA LYS A 46 24.79 -13.76 40.91
C LYS A 46 25.67 -14.92 41.39
N LYS A 47 26.99 -14.70 41.39
CA LYS A 47 27.81 -15.11 42.55
C LYS A 47 28.11 -13.84 43.35
N SER A 48 27.75 -13.83 44.63
CA SER A 48 28.20 -12.78 45.55
C SER A 48 29.73 -12.81 45.63
N SER A 49 30.33 -11.62 45.73
CA SER A 49 31.76 -11.46 45.99
C SER A 49 32.16 -12.24 47.25
N PRO A 50 33.26 -13.03 47.23
CA PRO A 50 33.73 -13.76 48.42
C PRO A 50 34.24 -12.83 49.54
N THR A 51 34.30 -11.51 49.31
CA THR A 51 34.69 -10.50 50.30
C THR A 51 33.48 -9.83 50.97
N PHE A 52 32.25 -10.11 50.51
CA PHE A 52 31.05 -9.47 51.01
C PHE A 52 30.30 -10.37 52.00
N GLU A 53 30.51 -10.15 53.29
CA GLU A 53 29.78 -10.82 54.37
C GLU A 53 28.55 -10.00 54.76
N LEU A 54 27.37 -10.65 54.81
CA LEU A 54 26.18 -9.95 55.30
C LEU A 54 26.27 -9.74 56.82
N PRO A 55 26.14 -8.49 57.31
CA PRO A 55 26.13 -8.22 58.75
C PRO A 55 24.96 -8.93 59.44
N LYS A 56 25.13 -9.29 60.71
CA LYS A 56 24.11 -9.94 61.59
C LYS A 56 22.94 -9.00 61.89
N GLN A 57 22.15 -8.69 60.87
CA GLN A 57 20.98 -7.81 60.95
C GLN A 57 19.91 -8.26 59.95
N GLU A 58 18.66 -7.86 60.22
CA GLU A 58 17.56 -8.02 59.26
C GLU A 58 17.64 -6.86 58.26
N LEU A 59 17.85 -7.19 56.98
CA LEU A 59 17.92 -6.20 55.92
C LEU A 59 16.69 -6.33 55.03
N TYR A 60 15.95 -5.22 54.89
CA TYR A 60 14.86 -5.11 53.95
C TYR A 60 15.24 -4.14 52.84
N VAL A 61 15.23 -4.63 51.60
CA VAL A 61 15.50 -3.82 50.41
C VAL A 61 14.26 -3.81 49.53
N ARG A 62 13.83 -2.60 49.19
CA ARG A 62 12.74 -2.31 48.27
C ARG A 62 13.33 -1.99 46.90
N VAL A 63 12.90 -2.70 45.87
CA VAL A 63 13.29 -2.41 44.48
C VAL A 63 12.02 -2.14 43.69
N GLU A 64 12.01 -1.00 43.00
CA GLU A 64 10.87 -0.58 42.19
C GLU A 64 10.90 -1.34 40.86
N ALA A 65 9.82 -2.05 40.53
CA ALA A 65 9.67 -2.82 39.31
C ALA A 65 8.42 -2.37 38.56
N PRO A 66 8.31 -2.59 37.22
CA PRO A 66 7.16 -2.13 36.42
C PRO A 66 5.80 -2.71 36.83
N LYS A 67 5.76 -3.67 37.77
CA LYS A 67 4.53 -4.28 38.34
C LYS A 67 4.27 -3.91 39.81
N GLY A 68 5.03 -2.98 40.39
CA GLY A 68 4.93 -2.54 41.80
C GLY A 68 6.21 -2.78 42.61
N GLU A 69 6.14 -2.54 43.92
CA GLU A 69 7.29 -2.69 44.83
C GLU A 69 7.61 -4.18 45.07
N LEU A 70 8.82 -4.62 44.67
CA LEU A 70 9.36 -5.92 45.04
C LEU A 70 10.17 -5.76 46.33
N GLY A 71 9.71 -6.41 47.41
CA GLY A 71 10.39 -6.40 48.69
C GLY A 71 11.16 -7.71 48.91
N ILE A 72 12.47 -7.62 49.14
CA ILE A 72 13.31 -8.76 49.51
C ILE A 72 13.73 -8.61 50.98
N PHE A 73 13.26 -9.52 51.83
CA PHE A 73 13.70 -9.64 53.22
C PHE A 73 14.84 -10.65 53.30
N LEU A 74 15.97 -10.23 53.87
CA LEU A 74 17.17 -11.05 54.07
C LEU A 74 17.56 -11.02 55.55
N ILE A 75 17.87 -12.18 56.11
CA ILE A 75 18.46 -12.32 57.45
C ILE A 75 19.84 -12.96 57.27
N GLY A 76 20.88 -12.20 57.59
CA GLY A 76 22.29 -12.61 57.47
C GLY A 76 22.87 -13.11 58.79
N ASP A 77 23.84 -14.03 58.71
CA ASP A 77 24.58 -14.58 59.85
C ASP A 77 26.10 -14.56 59.59
N GLN A 78 26.66 -13.40 59.21
CA GLN A 78 28.10 -13.19 58.92
C GLN A 78 28.71 -14.23 57.97
N ASN A 79 27.94 -14.64 56.96
CA ASN A 79 28.36 -15.61 55.96
C ASN A 79 27.93 -15.12 54.57
N GLY A 80 28.56 -15.62 53.51
CA GLY A 80 28.34 -15.14 52.14
C GLY A 80 26.94 -15.43 51.56
N PHE A 81 26.15 -16.27 52.24
CA PHE A 81 24.78 -16.62 51.88
C PHE A 81 23.80 -16.36 53.05
N PRO A 82 22.62 -15.77 52.79
CA PRO A 82 21.62 -15.52 53.83
C PRO A 82 21.02 -16.85 54.31
N TRP A 83 20.89 -17.02 55.62
CA TRP A 83 20.32 -18.24 56.20
C TRP A 83 18.81 -18.34 55.97
N ARG A 84 18.11 -17.20 55.89
CA ARG A 84 16.68 -17.13 55.56
C ARG A 84 16.39 -15.90 54.72
N TRP A 85 15.63 -16.09 53.65
CA TRP A 85 15.13 -15.01 52.81
C TRP A 85 13.65 -15.21 52.49
N LYS A 86 12.94 -14.09 52.33
CA LYS A 86 11.54 -14.07 51.90
C LYS A 86 11.39 -13.01 50.84
N ILE A 87 11.02 -13.44 49.63
CA ILE A 87 10.66 -12.54 48.55
C ILE A 87 9.16 -12.30 48.63
N ARG A 88 8.75 -11.04 48.76
CA ARG A 88 7.36 -10.64 48.57
C ARG A 88 7.20 -10.32 47.08
N PRO A 89 6.45 -11.13 46.30
CA PRO A 89 6.25 -10.84 44.88
C PRO A 89 5.54 -9.49 44.73
N PRO A 90 5.76 -8.76 43.61
CA PRO A 90 5.13 -7.47 43.41
C PRO A 90 3.62 -7.70 43.33
N GLY A 91 2.91 -7.24 44.35
CA GLY A 91 1.45 -7.26 44.39
C GLY A 91 0.93 -5.95 43.80
N PHE A 92 -0.23 -6.01 43.13
CA PHE A 92 -0.93 -4.85 42.61
C PHE A 92 -1.30 -3.89 43.74
N ILE A 93 -0.37 -3.00 44.13
CA ILE A 93 -0.58 -2.00 45.17
C ILE A 93 -1.76 -1.09 44.79
N ASN A 94 -2.00 -0.91 43.48
CA ASN A 94 -3.11 -0.14 42.92
C ASN A 94 -4.48 -0.70 43.34
N LEU A 95 -4.59 -2.02 43.55
CA LEU A 95 -5.83 -2.67 43.99
C LEU A 95 -6.01 -2.67 45.52
N GLN A 96 -4.94 -2.43 46.28
CA GLN A 96 -5.00 -2.38 47.74
C GLN A 96 -5.63 -1.07 48.25
N ILE A 97 -5.63 -0.03 47.42
CA ILE A 97 -6.34 1.24 47.64
C ILE A 97 -7.82 1.14 47.23
N LEU A 98 -8.20 0.15 46.42
CA LEU A 98 -9.58 -0.05 45.93
C LEU A 98 -10.61 -0.13 47.07
N PRO A 99 -10.40 -0.86 48.19
CA PRO A 99 -11.35 -0.87 49.31
C PRO A 99 -11.50 0.49 50.00
N GLN A 100 -10.46 1.35 49.95
CA GLN A 100 -10.46 2.69 50.52
C GLN A 100 -11.07 3.72 49.56
N LEU A 101 -10.89 3.56 48.24
CA LEU A 101 -11.54 4.35 47.18
C LEU A 101 -13.04 4.06 47.06
N VAL A 102 -13.44 2.78 47.13
CA VAL A 102 -14.85 2.35 47.11
C VAL A 102 -15.64 2.92 48.29
N LYS A 103 -14.97 3.21 49.42
CA LYS A 103 -15.63 3.77 50.62
C LYS A 103 -15.95 5.26 50.52
N ARG A 104 -15.36 6.00 49.58
CA ARG A 104 -15.50 7.48 49.47
C ARG A 104 -15.88 8.01 48.09
N MET A 105 -15.86 7.22 47.03
CA MET A 105 -16.33 7.63 45.70
C MET A 105 -17.76 7.11 45.42
N LYS A 106 -18.58 7.94 44.76
CA LYS A 106 -19.90 7.52 44.29
C LYS A 106 -19.70 6.48 43.17
N LEU A 107 -20.57 5.47 43.12
CA LEU A 107 -20.59 4.42 42.08
C LEU A 107 -20.46 4.95 40.64
N ALA A 108 -20.90 6.19 40.39
CA ALA A 108 -20.79 6.87 39.10
C ALA A 108 -19.34 7.05 38.63
N ASP A 109 -18.40 7.35 39.53
CA ASP A 109 -17.00 7.62 39.14
C ASP A 109 -16.26 6.33 38.74
N ILE A 110 -16.65 5.20 39.35
CA ILE A 110 -16.18 3.87 38.98
C ILE A 110 -16.67 3.50 37.58
N MET A 111 -17.93 3.83 37.25
CA MET A 111 -18.47 3.65 35.91
C MET A 111 -17.73 4.49 34.87
N THR A 112 -17.37 5.74 35.15
CA THR A 112 -16.59 6.56 34.21
C THR A 112 -15.20 6.02 33.94
N ILE A 113 -14.49 5.50 34.95
CA ILE A 113 -13.16 4.90 34.75
C ILE A 113 -13.27 3.61 33.93
N LEU A 114 -14.29 2.79 34.22
CA LEU A 114 -14.52 1.53 33.51
C LEU A 114 -14.98 1.77 32.06
N VAL A 115 -15.79 2.81 31.82
CA VAL A 115 -16.18 3.29 30.49
C VAL A 115 -14.96 3.87 29.75
N GLN A 116 -14.07 4.57 30.43
CA GLN A 116 -12.86 5.11 29.82
C GLN A 116 -11.89 3.99 29.41
N ASP A 117 -11.76 2.92 30.20
CA ASP A 117 -10.99 1.73 29.82
C ASP A 117 -11.62 0.93 28.66
N ILE A 118 -12.96 0.88 28.58
CA ILE A 118 -13.68 0.31 27.42
C ILE A 118 -13.44 1.16 26.17
N ASN A 119 -13.41 2.50 26.31
CA ASN A 119 -13.08 3.39 25.20
C ASN A 119 -11.61 3.25 24.77
N SER A 120 -10.67 2.96 25.68
CA SER A 120 -9.28 2.62 25.33
C SER A 120 -9.20 1.35 24.47
N PHE A 121 -10.07 0.37 24.73
CA PHE A 121 -10.13 -0.89 23.99
C PHE A 121 -10.70 -0.73 22.56
N SER A 122 -11.53 0.30 22.30
CA SER A 122 -11.97 0.67 20.95
C SER A 122 -10.83 1.15 20.02
N GLY A 123 -9.69 1.56 20.57
CA GLY A 123 -8.50 1.88 19.77
C GLY A 123 -7.94 0.67 18.99
N LEU A 124 -8.20 -0.56 19.45
CA LEU A 124 -7.77 -1.79 18.77
C LEU A 124 -8.73 -2.20 17.63
N GLU A 125 -10.00 -1.77 17.69
CA GLU A 125 -10.97 -2.01 16.61
C GLU A 125 -10.64 -1.15 15.38
N SER A 126 -10.13 0.07 15.59
CA SER A 126 -9.66 0.94 14.51
C SER A 126 -8.53 0.28 13.69
N PHE A 127 -7.59 -0.42 14.33
CA PHE A 127 -6.54 -1.16 13.60
C PHE A 127 -7.09 -2.34 12.79
N LYS A 128 -8.15 -3.01 13.25
CA LYS A 128 -8.84 -4.06 12.48
C LYS A 128 -9.59 -3.50 11.29
N GLU A 129 -10.27 -2.36 11.44
CA GLU A 129 -10.95 -1.69 10.33
C GLU A 129 -9.96 -1.19 9.27
N VAL A 130 -8.86 -0.56 9.69
CA VAL A 130 -7.79 -0.12 8.78
C VAL A 130 -7.16 -1.30 8.06
N TYR A 131 -6.89 -2.40 8.76
CA TYR A 131 -6.38 -3.63 8.13
C TYR A 131 -7.39 -4.23 7.14
N GLY A 132 -8.68 -4.22 7.47
CA GLY A 132 -9.75 -4.65 6.56
C GLY A 132 -9.84 -3.82 5.29
N ILE A 133 -9.76 -2.49 5.41
CA ILE A 133 -9.74 -1.56 4.25
C ILE A 133 -8.49 -1.82 3.39
N LEU A 134 -7.32 -1.95 4.04
CA LEU A 134 -6.07 -2.23 3.33
C LEU A 134 -6.13 -3.57 2.57
N TRP A 135 -6.75 -4.59 3.17
CA TRP A 135 -6.93 -5.89 2.55
C TRP A 135 -7.84 -5.86 1.32
N ILE A 136 -8.85 -4.99 1.30
CA ILE A 136 -9.73 -4.77 0.14
C ILE A 136 -9.01 -3.99 -0.97
N LEU A 137 -8.09 -3.08 -0.62
CA LEU A 137 -7.34 -2.30 -1.60
C LEU A 137 -6.35 -3.15 -2.41
N VAL A 138 -5.79 -4.20 -1.81
CA VAL A 138 -4.84 -5.11 -2.48
C VAL A 138 -5.40 -5.74 -3.76
N PRO A 139 -6.55 -6.44 -3.77
CA PRO A 139 -7.10 -7.03 -4.99
C PRO A 139 -7.51 -5.97 -6.02
N ILE A 140 -7.97 -4.79 -5.59
CA ILE A 140 -8.28 -3.67 -6.50
C ILE A 140 -7.00 -3.21 -7.21
N LEU A 141 -5.91 -3.03 -6.47
CA LEU A 141 -4.62 -2.61 -7.02
C LEU A 141 -4.07 -3.66 -8.01
N ILE A 142 -4.14 -4.95 -7.65
CA ILE A 142 -3.72 -6.05 -8.53
C ILE A 142 -4.53 -6.03 -9.84
N LEU A 143 -5.84 -5.80 -9.76
CA LEU A 143 -6.71 -5.72 -10.93
C LEU A 143 -6.34 -4.53 -11.83
N ILE A 144 -6.13 -3.34 -11.26
CA ILE A 144 -5.72 -2.14 -12.03
C ILE A 144 -4.35 -2.34 -12.70
N LEU A 145 -3.38 -2.91 -11.97
CA LEU A 145 -2.07 -3.23 -12.53
C LEU A 145 -2.18 -4.27 -13.64
N GLY A 146 -2.98 -5.31 -13.45
CA GLY A 146 -3.26 -6.35 -14.45
C GLY A 146 -3.86 -5.77 -15.73
N ILE A 147 -4.87 -4.90 -15.61
CA ILE A 147 -5.47 -4.20 -16.76
C ILE A 147 -4.42 -3.35 -17.48
N THR A 148 -3.61 -2.60 -16.73
CA THR A 148 -2.58 -1.71 -17.32
C THR A 148 -1.54 -2.52 -18.10
N ILE A 149 -1.05 -3.63 -17.55
CA ILE A 149 -0.11 -4.54 -18.22
C ILE A 149 -0.76 -5.16 -19.47
N SER A 150 -2.03 -5.58 -19.36
CA SER A 150 -2.79 -6.13 -20.49
C SER A 150 -2.92 -5.13 -21.64
N VAL A 151 -3.25 -3.87 -21.35
CA VAL A 151 -3.34 -2.80 -22.35
C VAL A 151 -1.98 -2.57 -23.04
N LEU A 152 -0.89 -2.51 -22.28
CA LEU A 152 0.46 -2.37 -22.84
C LEU A 152 0.81 -3.55 -23.76
N ALA A 153 0.47 -4.77 -23.35
CA ALA A 153 0.69 -5.97 -24.15
C ALA A 153 -0.14 -5.97 -25.44
N ILE A 154 -1.41 -5.56 -25.37
CA ILE A 154 -2.29 -5.48 -26.56
C ILE A 154 -1.77 -4.43 -27.54
N VAL A 155 -1.34 -3.26 -27.08
CA VAL A 155 -0.79 -2.20 -27.97
C VAL A 155 0.49 -2.66 -28.65
N TRP A 156 1.38 -3.36 -27.93
CA TRP A 156 2.58 -3.95 -28.52
C TRP A 156 2.23 -5.03 -29.55
N LEU A 157 1.32 -5.94 -29.19
CA LEU A 157 0.90 -7.06 -30.03
C LEU A 157 0.16 -6.59 -31.28
N GLU A 158 -0.67 -5.56 -31.19
CA GLU A 158 -1.35 -4.94 -32.34
C GLU A 158 -0.34 -4.45 -33.37
N ARG A 159 0.74 -3.79 -32.93
CA ARG A 159 1.80 -3.31 -33.83
C ARG A 159 2.60 -4.45 -34.45
N GLU A 160 2.92 -5.48 -33.67
CA GLU A 160 3.65 -6.65 -34.14
C GLU A 160 2.84 -7.44 -35.17
N ILE A 161 1.56 -7.72 -34.88
CA ILE A 161 0.67 -8.42 -35.81
C ILE A 161 0.43 -7.59 -37.06
N SER A 162 0.18 -6.29 -36.93
CA SER A 162 -0.01 -5.40 -38.08
C SER A 162 1.23 -5.33 -38.97
N ALA A 163 2.42 -5.33 -38.37
CA ALA A 163 3.68 -5.42 -39.10
C ALA A 163 3.83 -6.76 -39.83
N GLY A 164 3.54 -7.87 -39.14
CA GLY A 164 3.56 -9.22 -39.72
C GLY A 164 2.61 -9.38 -40.91
N VAL A 165 1.37 -8.86 -40.80
CA VAL A 165 0.39 -8.84 -41.90
C VAL A 165 0.90 -8.03 -43.10
N GLN A 166 1.62 -6.93 -42.83
CA GLN A 166 2.19 -6.06 -43.86
C GLN A 166 3.56 -6.53 -44.37
N GLN A 167 4.05 -7.69 -43.93
CA GLN A 167 5.39 -8.19 -44.26
C GLN A 167 6.50 -7.19 -43.94
N ARG A 168 6.32 -6.38 -42.89
CA ARG A 168 7.35 -5.51 -42.33
C ARG A 168 7.67 -5.94 -40.91
N ILE A 169 8.81 -5.48 -40.43
CA ILE A 169 9.26 -5.73 -39.06
C ILE A 169 8.57 -4.74 -38.11
N GLY A 170 8.15 -5.23 -36.95
CA GLY A 170 7.55 -4.45 -35.88
C GLY A 170 8.58 -3.63 -35.09
N PRO A 171 8.22 -3.17 -33.88
CA PRO A 171 9.16 -2.45 -33.02
C PRO A 171 10.32 -3.35 -32.56
N GLU A 172 11.57 -3.00 -32.89
CA GLU A 172 12.75 -3.81 -32.48
C GLU A 172 13.70 -3.10 -31.52
N TYR A 173 13.81 -1.77 -31.59
CA TYR A 173 14.89 -1.04 -30.90
C TYR A 173 14.56 -0.62 -29.46
N ALA A 174 13.30 -0.60 -29.07
CA ALA A 174 12.86 -0.22 -27.72
C ALA A 174 12.79 -1.44 -26.79
N GLY A 175 13.96 -2.01 -26.49
CA GLY A 175 14.11 -3.22 -25.67
C GLY A 175 14.03 -4.53 -26.49
N PRO A 176 14.23 -5.70 -25.84
CA PRO A 176 14.16 -6.99 -26.52
C PRO A 176 12.79 -7.16 -27.19
N PHE A 177 12.76 -7.43 -28.50
CA PHE A 177 11.53 -7.54 -29.30
C PHE A 177 10.58 -6.33 -29.20
N GLY A 178 11.10 -5.14 -28.83
CA GLY A 178 10.31 -3.91 -28.72
C GLY A 178 9.27 -3.87 -27.60
N ILE A 179 9.35 -4.76 -26.60
CA ILE A 179 8.37 -4.85 -25.51
C ILE A 179 8.22 -3.52 -24.75
N LEU A 180 9.30 -2.75 -24.61
CA LEU A 180 9.28 -1.46 -23.91
C LEU A 180 8.69 -0.33 -24.75
N GLN A 181 8.39 -0.55 -26.03
CA GLN A 181 7.84 0.47 -26.92
C GLN A 181 6.50 1.01 -26.41
N ALA A 182 5.58 0.14 -25.98
CA ALA A 182 4.27 0.55 -25.49
C ALA A 182 4.39 1.44 -24.23
N LEU A 183 5.34 1.11 -23.35
CA LEU A 183 5.66 1.91 -22.17
C LEU A 183 6.32 3.26 -22.56
N ALA A 184 7.20 3.26 -23.55
CA ALA A 184 7.83 4.47 -24.06
C ALA A 184 6.81 5.43 -24.69
N ASP A 185 5.82 4.91 -25.41
CA ASP A 185 4.76 5.74 -25.99
C ASP A 185 3.83 6.32 -24.91
N GLY A 186 3.48 5.52 -23.89
CA GLY A 186 2.71 6.01 -22.74
C GLY A 186 3.44 7.11 -21.99
N THR A 187 4.70 6.89 -21.63
CA THR A 187 5.53 7.89 -20.93
C THR A 187 5.73 9.15 -21.77
N LYS A 188 5.98 9.02 -23.08
CA LYS A 188 6.05 10.16 -24.02
C LYS A 188 4.79 11.01 -24.00
N LEU A 189 3.60 10.39 -23.94
CA LEU A 189 2.34 11.12 -23.88
C LEU A 189 2.15 11.85 -22.55
N LEU A 190 2.66 11.32 -21.44
CA LEU A 190 2.61 11.99 -20.13
C LEU A 190 3.49 13.25 -20.06
N PHE A 191 4.65 13.22 -20.70
CA PHE A 191 5.54 14.40 -20.79
C PHE A 191 5.14 15.39 -21.90
N LYS A 192 4.17 15.02 -22.75
CA LYS A 192 3.70 15.88 -23.83
C LYS A 192 2.90 17.03 -23.22
N GLU A 193 3.11 18.24 -23.75
CA GLU A 193 2.29 19.39 -23.41
C GLU A 193 0.82 19.16 -23.81
N ASN A 194 -0.10 19.47 -22.89
CA ASN A 194 -1.53 19.36 -23.11
C ASN A 194 -2.06 20.63 -23.81
N LEU A 195 -2.27 20.54 -25.13
CA LEU A 195 -2.87 21.62 -25.91
C LEU A 195 -4.40 21.57 -25.81
N ILE A 196 -4.99 22.61 -25.21
CA ILE A 196 -6.44 22.72 -25.01
C ILE A 196 -7.00 23.75 -26.01
N PRO A 197 -8.12 23.46 -26.71
CA PRO A 197 -8.69 24.38 -27.68
C PRO A 197 -9.17 25.68 -27.01
N SER A 198 -8.71 26.84 -27.50
CA SER A 198 -9.00 28.15 -26.89
C SER A 198 -10.48 28.54 -26.92
N ARG A 199 -11.27 27.98 -27.85
CA ARG A 199 -12.71 28.22 -27.99
C ARG A 199 -13.57 27.09 -27.42
N GLY A 200 -12.96 25.99 -26.95
CA GLY A 200 -13.66 24.83 -26.44
C GLY A 200 -14.06 24.97 -24.98
N ASP A 201 -15.07 24.21 -24.55
CA ASP A 201 -15.37 24.07 -23.13
C ASP A 201 -14.40 23.06 -22.51
N ILE A 202 -13.47 23.57 -21.72
CA ILE A 202 -12.39 22.81 -21.08
C ILE A 202 -12.95 21.71 -20.17
N ARG A 203 -14.06 21.97 -19.47
CA ARG A 203 -14.65 21.02 -18.53
C ARG A 203 -15.22 19.83 -19.28
N LEU A 204 -16.04 20.08 -20.30
CA LEU A 204 -16.63 19.02 -21.11
C LEU A 204 -15.56 18.24 -21.89
N PHE A 205 -14.57 18.94 -22.44
CA PHE A 205 -13.47 18.34 -23.19
C PHE A 205 -12.61 17.40 -22.33
N SER A 206 -12.33 17.79 -21.08
CA SER A 206 -11.54 16.97 -20.16
C SER A 206 -12.36 15.84 -19.51
N ILE A 207 -13.61 16.10 -19.12
CA ILE A 207 -14.46 15.11 -18.42
C ILE A 207 -14.94 14.02 -19.37
N GLY A 208 -15.18 14.34 -20.65
CA GLY A 208 -15.68 13.38 -21.64
C GLY A 208 -14.87 12.08 -21.70
N PRO A 209 -13.56 12.13 -22.02
CA PRO A 209 -12.71 10.95 -22.05
C PRO A 209 -12.62 10.24 -20.70
N SER A 210 -12.62 10.98 -19.58
CA SER A 210 -12.59 10.41 -18.24
C SER A 210 -13.81 9.54 -17.96
N ILE A 211 -15.02 10.00 -18.33
CA ILE A 211 -16.26 9.22 -18.15
C ILE A 211 -16.16 7.88 -18.89
N SER A 212 -15.71 7.88 -20.15
CA SER A 212 -15.57 6.66 -20.93
C SER A 212 -14.58 5.68 -20.31
N ILE A 213 -13.42 6.15 -19.85
CA ILE A 213 -12.40 5.31 -19.21
C ILE A 213 -12.91 4.75 -17.87
N ILE A 214 -13.50 5.58 -17.02
CA ILE A 214 -14.03 5.17 -15.72
C ILE A 214 -15.11 4.09 -15.91
N SER A 215 -16.00 4.28 -16.88
CA SER A 215 -17.04 3.31 -17.20
C SER A 215 -16.45 1.93 -17.51
N ILE A 216 -15.43 1.88 -18.35
CA ILE A 216 -14.76 0.62 -18.73
C ILE A 216 -14.07 0.00 -17.51
N LEU A 217 -13.38 0.79 -16.69
CA LEU A 217 -12.70 0.29 -15.50
C LEU A 217 -13.67 -0.31 -14.47
N ILE A 218 -14.84 0.30 -14.25
CA ILE A 218 -15.87 -0.25 -13.36
C ILE A 218 -16.41 -1.57 -13.94
N SER A 219 -16.56 -1.66 -15.26
CA SER A 219 -17.04 -2.86 -15.95
C SER A 219 -16.18 -4.10 -15.68
N TYR A 220 -14.86 -3.92 -15.50
CA TYR A 220 -13.93 -5.00 -15.13
C TYR A 220 -14.16 -5.57 -13.72
N SER A 221 -14.85 -4.86 -12.83
CA SER A 221 -15.15 -5.35 -11.47
C SER A 221 -16.03 -6.60 -11.46
N VAL A 222 -16.79 -6.82 -12.53
CA VAL A 222 -17.78 -7.90 -12.64
C VAL A 222 -17.17 -9.17 -13.23
N ILE A 223 -16.04 -9.05 -13.91
CA ILE A 223 -15.47 -10.15 -14.70
C ILE A 223 -14.77 -11.14 -13.77
N PRO A 224 -15.15 -12.43 -13.79
CA PRO A 224 -14.45 -13.44 -13.01
C PRO A 224 -13.18 -13.91 -13.74
N PHE A 225 -12.01 -13.77 -13.11
CA PHE A 225 -10.75 -14.29 -13.70
C PHE A 225 -10.38 -15.69 -13.19
N GLY A 226 -11.01 -16.16 -12.11
CA GLY A 226 -10.82 -17.49 -11.55
C GLY A 226 -11.80 -17.78 -10.43
N TYR A 227 -11.81 -19.02 -9.92
CA TYR A 227 -12.81 -19.48 -8.93
C TYR A 227 -12.86 -18.62 -7.65
N ASN A 228 -11.70 -18.15 -7.18
CA ASN A 228 -11.57 -17.27 -6.01
C ASN A 228 -11.12 -15.84 -6.39
N PHE A 229 -11.02 -15.53 -7.69
CA PHE A 229 -10.50 -14.25 -8.17
C PHE A 229 -11.59 -13.48 -8.89
N VAL A 230 -12.53 -12.98 -8.09
CA VAL A 230 -13.64 -12.10 -8.50
C VAL A 230 -13.67 -10.94 -7.52
N LEU A 231 -13.69 -9.70 -8.03
CA LEU A 231 -13.65 -8.51 -7.18
C LEU A 231 -15.01 -8.28 -6.47
N SER A 232 -16.11 -8.51 -7.18
CA SER A 232 -17.46 -8.46 -6.61
C SER A 232 -18.38 -9.43 -7.35
N ASP A 233 -18.85 -10.45 -6.65
CA ASP A 233 -19.81 -11.42 -7.19
C ASP A 233 -21.24 -10.85 -7.10
N PHE A 234 -21.71 -10.28 -8.21
CA PHE A 234 -23.08 -9.81 -8.34
C PHE A 234 -23.95 -10.86 -9.03
N LYS A 235 -25.10 -11.17 -8.43
CA LYS A 235 -26.13 -12.04 -9.05
C LYS A 235 -26.58 -11.56 -10.44
N ILE A 236 -26.46 -10.26 -10.70
CA ILE A 236 -26.90 -9.58 -11.93
C ILE A 236 -25.67 -9.02 -12.69
N GLY A 237 -24.51 -9.70 -12.60
CA GLY A 237 -23.25 -9.20 -13.14
C GLY A 237 -23.32 -8.85 -14.64
N VAL A 238 -23.74 -9.79 -15.48
CA VAL A 238 -23.75 -9.59 -16.93
C VAL A 238 -24.64 -8.42 -17.37
N PHE A 239 -25.79 -8.22 -16.72
CA PHE A 239 -26.66 -7.08 -17.01
C PHE A 239 -26.05 -5.76 -16.53
N LEU A 240 -25.37 -5.76 -15.38
CA LEU A 240 -24.65 -4.59 -14.87
C LEU A 240 -23.48 -4.21 -15.79
N TRP A 241 -22.77 -5.19 -16.37
CA TRP A 241 -21.75 -4.98 -17.39
C TRP A 241 -22.30 -4.25 -18.62
N ILE A 242 -23.46 -4.67 -19.15
CA ILE A 242 -24.16 -4.00 -20.26
C ILE A 242 -24.56 -2.57 -19.87
N ALA A 243 -25.20 -2.40 -18.70
CA ALA A 243 -25.69 -1.09 -18.26
C ALA A 243 -24.55 -0.07 -18.10
N ILE A 244 -23.39 -0.51 -17.61
CA ILE A 244 -22.21 0.34 -17.50
C ILE A 244 -21.63 0.65 -18.88
N SER A 245 -21.57 -0.32 -19.81
CA SER A 245 -21.09 -0.07 -21.17
C SER A 245 -21.84 1.08 -21.85
N SER A 246 -23.16 1.18 -21.65
CA SER A 246 -24.03 2.22 -22.23
C SER A 246 -23.71 3.65 -21.78
N ILE A 247 -22.85 3.84 -20.78
CA ILE A 247 -22.41 5.17 -20.33
C ILE A 247 -21.25 5.68 -21.20
N ALA A 248 -20.44 4.80 -21.78
CA ALA A 248 -19.25 5.18 -22.55
C ALA A 248 -19.52 6.12 -23.76
N PRO A 249 -20.62 5.96 -24.53
CA PRO A 249 -20.95 6.85 -25.65
C PRO A 249 -21.20 8.30 -25.22
N ILE A 250 -21.65 8.53 -23.99
CA ILE A 250 -21.90 9.88 -23.45
C ILE A 250 -20.58 10.65 -23.36
N GLY A 251 -19.50 10.00 -22.92
CA GLY A 251 -18.17 10.59 -22.86
C GLY A 251 -17.62 10.99 -24.24
N LEU A 252 -17.91 10.20 -25.28
CA LEU A 252 -17.56 10.51 -26.67
C LEU A 252 -18.29 11.77 -27.17
N LEU A 253 -19.59 11.89 -26.88
CA LEU A 253 -20.39 13.07 -27.25
C LEU A 253 -19.92 14.32 -26.50
N MET A 254 -19.66 14.22 -25.20
CA MET A 254 -19.17 15.34 -24.38
C MET A 254 -17.81 15.85 -24.89
N SER A 255 -16.90 14.94 -25.21
CA SER A 255 -15.58 15.28 -25.78
C SER A 255 -15.72 15.96 -27.15
N GLY A 256 -16.58 15.42 -28.03
CA GLY A 256 -16.84 15.99 -29.36
C GLY A 256 -17.49 17.38 -29.31
N TYR A 257 -18.41 17.60 -28.37
CA TYR A 257 -19.06 18.89 -28.15
C TYR A 257 -18.10 19.91 -27.51
N GLY A 258 -17.35 19.50 -26.48
CA GLY A 258 -16.39 20.34 -25.76
C GLY A 258 -15.25 20.88 -26.65
N SER A 259 -14.92 20.17 -27.74
CA SER A 259 -13.93 20.59 -28.74
C SER A 259 -14.31 21.85 -29.53
N ASN A 260 -15.60 22.24 -29.54
CA ASN A 260 -16.14 23.39 -30.28
C ASN A 260 -15.67 23.47 -31.76
N ASN A 261 -15.69 22.33 -32.45
CA ASN A 261 -15.37 22.21 -33.86
C ASN A 261 -16.43 21.36 -34.58
N LYS A 262 -16.97 21.87 -35.70
CA LYS A 262 -18.01 21.20 -36.50
C LYS A 262 -17.61 19.77 -36.89
N TYR A 263 -16.35 19.54 -37.29
CA TYR A 263 -15.89 18.22 -37.73
C TYR A 263 -15.73 17.25 -36.56
N SER A 264 -15.17 17.72 -35.45
CA SER A 264 -15.00 16.91 -34.23
C SER A 264 -16.36 16.53 -33.63
N PHE A 265 -17.32 17.47 -33.64
CA PHE A 265 -18.67 17.20 -33.16
C PHE A 265 -19.43 16.19 -34.04
N LEU A 266 -19.37 16.34 -35.36
CA LEU A 266 -19.95 15.35 -36.29
C LEU A 266 -19.29 13.97 -36.16
N GLY A 267 -17.97 13.93 -35.95
CA GLY A 267 -17.24 12.69 -35.67
C GLY A 267 -17.72 12.03 -34.37
N GLY A 268 -17.87 12.82 -33.29
CA GLY A 268 -18.41 12.35 -32.01
C GLY A 268 -19.83 11.80 -32.12
N LEU A 269 -20.72 12.50 -32.84
CA LEU A 269 -22.09 12.03 -33.11
C LEU A 269 -22.11 10.69 -33.86
N ARG A 270 -21.25 10.53 -34.87
CA ARG A 270 -21.14 9.27 -35.62
C ARG A 270 -20.64 8.12 -34.75
N ALA A 271 -19.59 8.36 -33.96
CA ALA A 271 -19.04 7.34 -33.06
C ALA A 271 -20.04 6.92 -31.99
N ALA A 272 -20.78 7.88 -31.41
CA ALA A 272 -21.82 7.58 -30.43
C ALA A 272 -23.00 6.81 -31.03
N ALA A 273 -23.50 7.24 -32.20
CA ALA A 273 -24.55 6.52 -32.91
C ALA A 273 -24.14 5.09 -33.26
N GLN A 274 -22.89 4.90 -33.71
CA GLN A 274 -22.32 3.58 -33.98
C GLN A 274 -22.29 2.72 -32.70
N SER A 275 -21.75 3.24 -31.60
CA SER A 275 -21.63 2.49 -30.35
C SER A 275 -23.00 2.05 -29.82
N ILE A 276 -23.98 2.97 -29.79
CA ILE A 276 -25.34 2.68 -29.34
C ILE A 276 -26.01 1.63 -30.25
N SER A 277 -25.77 1.72 -31.56
CA SER A 277 -26.34 0.77 -32.52
C SER A 277 -25.83 -0.66 -32.32
N TYR A 278 -24.57 -0.83 -31.88
CA TYR A 278 -24.00 -2.15 -31.61
C TYR A 278 -24.37 -2.71 -30.23
N GLU A 279 -24.89 -1.90 -29.31
CA GLU A 279 -25.35 -2.41 -28.00
C GLU A 279 -26.60 -3.26 -28.12
N ILE A 280 -27.57 -2.86 -28.94
CA ILE A 280 -28.82 -3.62 -29.13
C ILE A 280 -28.53 -5.08 -29.55
N PRO A 281 -27.79 -5.37 -30.65
CA PRO A 281 -27.50 -6.75 -31.02
C PRO A 281 -26.65 -7.47 -29.97
N LEU A 282 -25.70 -6.79 -29.31
CA LEU A 282 -24.91 -7.36 -28.22
C LEU A 282 -25.81 -7.83 -27.07
N THR A 283 -26.77 -7.01 -26.64
CA THR A 283 -27.71 -7.37 -25.56
C THR A 283 -28.58 -8.56 -25.93
N LEU A 284 -29.01 -8.66 -27.19
CA LEU A 284 -29.77 -9.82 -27.69
C LEU A 284 -28.94 -11.11 -27.71
N CYS A 285 -27.66 -11.03 -28.11
CA CYS A 285 -26.74 -12.17 -28.04
C CYS A 285 -26.53 -12.63 -26.60
N VAL A 286 -26.31 -11.69 -25.68
CA VAL A 286 -26.14 -11.99 -24.25
C VAL A 286 -27.41 -12.62 -23.67
N LEU A 287 -28.58 -12.06 -23.98
CA LEU A 287 -29.87 -12.61 -23.55
C LEU A 287 -30.05 -14.08 -24.00
N SER A 288 -29.65 -14.38 -25.24
CA SER A 288 -29.71 -15.75 -25.78
C SER A 288 -28.85 -16.73 -24.98
N ILE A 289 -27.66 -16.30 -24.54
CA ILE A 289 -26.77 -17.11 -23.67
C ILE A 289 -27.36 -17.24 -22.27
N SER A 290 -27.90 -16.16 -21.70
CA SER A 290 -28.53 -16.17 -20.37
C SER A 290 -29.72 -17.12 -20.31
N LEU A 291 -30.56 -17.17 -21.35
CA LEU A 291 -31.67 -18.11 -21.44
C LEU A 291 -31.19 -19.57 -21.43
N ARG A 292 -30.06 -19.88 -22.07
CA ARG A 292 -29.45 -21.21 -22.02
C ARG A 292 -28.93 -21.56 -20.63
N ALA A 293 -28.35 -20.59 -19.91
CA ALA A 293 -27.75 -20.79 -18.60
C ALA A 293 -28.77 -20.99 -17.46
N ILE A 294 -30.02 -20.56 -17.66
CA ILE A 294 -31.12 -20.74 -16.69
C ILE A 294 -31.66 -22.19 -16.67
N ARG A 295 -31.26 -23.01 -17.64
CA ARG A 295 -31.74 -24.39 -17.81
C ARG A 295 -30.75 -25.40 -17.26
#